data_AF-A0A1J5RAN9-F1
#
_entry.id   AF-A0A1J5RAN9-F1
#
_cell.length_a   1.000
_cell.length_b   1.000
_cell.length_c   1.000
_cell.angle_alpha   90.00
_cell.angle_beta   90.00
_cell.angle_gamma   90.00
#
_symmetry.space_group_name_H-M   'P 1'
#
loop_
_entity.id
_entity.type
_entity.pdbx_description
1 polymer ?
#
loop_
_entity_poly.entity_id
_entity_poly.type
_entity_poly.pdbx_seq_one_letter_code
_entity_poly.pdbx_strand_id
1 'polypeptide(L)'
;MKNIYAILFIAFCFTLTACKKSVFVADPNNNLLPEYSESGRNIAGALLNDTAWRCEMYPCFACVPWRFYISSSLSGDSTTFMFNGLYTSNSIKFIDTSFYNIPTAFNFVIKGLKIENQDSLLKLNNRSFQLDISNSYCSISKFYPFNLDNKGPGTLIINKVQKGNWEFGDGSPNNPKIYRFVVSGHFAFKTTADRLYDVRDGRFDMEVYLNTNLGIAN
;
A
#
# COMPACT_ATOMS: atom_id res chain seq x y z
N MET A 1 23.75 40.20 22.20
CA MET A 1 23.82 39.80 20.77
C MET A 1 24.08 38.31 20.54
N LYS A 2 24.87 37.58 21.35
CA LYS A 2 25.13 36.13 21.15
C LYS A 2 23.91 35.21 21.22
N ASN A 3 22.87 35.55 21.99
CA ASN A 3 21.70 34.68 22.18
C ASN A 3 20.68 34.71 21.03
N ILE A 4 20.69 35.75 20.19
CA ILE A 4 19.77 35.87 19.04
C ILE A 4 20.11 34.85 17.96
N TYR A 5 21.40 34.59 17.72
CA TYR A 5 21.85 33.62 16.72
C TYR A 5 21.51 32.18 17.12
N ALA A 6 21.56 31.85 18.41
CA ALA A 6 21.16 30.54 18.92
C ALA A 6 19.65 30.31 18.75
N ILE A 7 18.82 31.33 19.02
CA ILE A 7 17.37 31.25 18.84
C ILE A 7 17.00 31.14 17.36
N LEU A 8 17.66 31.90 16.47
CA LEU A 8 17.46 31.80 15.02
C LEU A 8 17.90 30.44 14.47
N PHE A 9 19.00 29.88 14.98
CA PHE A 9 19.48 28.56 14.57
C PHE A 9 18.52 27.45 15.02
N ILE A 10 18.01 27.51 16.26
CA ILE A 10 17.01 26.57 16.77
C ILE A 10 15.70 26.69 15.96
N ALA A 11 15.22 27.90 15.68
CA ALA A 11 14.04 28.13 14.84
C ALA A 11 14.23 27.60 13.40
N PHE A 12 15.42 27.79 12.81
CA PHE A 12 15.77 27.26 11.49
C PHE A 12 15.77 25.72 11.50
N CYS A 13 16.34 25.09 12.53
CA CYS A 13 16.29 23.63 12.71
C CYS A 13 14.86 23.09 12.84
N PHE A 14 13.95 23.80 13.52
CA PHE A 14 12.53 23.42 13.60
C PHE A 14 11.78 23.55 12.27
N THR A 15 12.19 24.46 11.37
CA THR A 15 11.60 24.55 10.02
C THR A 15 12.07 23.44 9.06
N LEU A 16 13.26 22.88 9.30
CA LEU A 16 13.82 21.81 8.47
C LEU A 16 13.31 20.41 8.83
N THR A 17 12.66 20.25 9.98
CA THR A 17 11.97 19.01 10.36
C THR A 17 10.51 18.97 9.91
N ALA A 18 10.15 19.71 8.85
CA ALA A 18 8.85 19.60 8.20
C ALA A 18 8.69 18.16 7.67
N CYS A 19 8.08 17.34 8.53
CA CYS A 19 7.68 15.98 8.27
C CYS A 19 6.98 15.94 6.90
N LYS A 20 7.52 15.17 5.93
CA LYS A 20 6.89 14.97 4.63
C LYS A 20 5.53 14.30 4.86
N LYS A 21 4.50 15.10 5.08
CA LYS A 21 3.13 14.63 5.20
C LYS A 21 2.75 14.07 3.83
N SER A 22 2.16 12.89 3.78
CA SER A 22 1.47 12.42 2.58
C SER A 22 0.37 13.44 2.28
N VAL A 23 0.57 14.26 1.25
CA VAL A 23 -0.44 15.20 0.75
C VAL A 23 -1.09 14.53 -0.44
N PHE A 24 -2.39 14.30 -0.37
CA PHE A 24 -3.18 13.91 -1.53
C PHE A 24 -3.00 14.97 -2.63
N VAL A 25 -2.39 14.59 -3.75
CA VAL A 25 -2.43 15.38 -4.99
C VAL A 25 -3.26 14.56 -5.95
N ALA A 26 -4.27 15.19 -6.52
CA ALA A 26 -5.19 14.54 -7.44
C ALA A 26 -4.47 14.22 -8.76
N ASP A 27 -4.82 13.09 -9.37
CA ASP A 27 -4.33 12.75 -10.70
C ASP A 27 -4.90 13.74 -11.73
N PRO A 28 -4.07 14.30 -12.65
CA PRO A 28 -4.53 15.27 -13.63
C PRO A 28 -5.54 14.69 -14.62
N ASN A 29 -5.54 13.37 -14.84
CA ASN A 29 -6.46 12.69 -15.75
C ASN A 29 -7.71 12.15 -15.03
N ASN A 30 -7.65 11.99 -13.70
CA ASN A 30 -8.80 11.59 -12.88
C ASN A 30 -8.69 12.18 -11.46
N ASN A 31 -9.33 13.32 -11.23
CA ASN A 31 -9.21 14.05 -9.97
C ASN A 31 -9.78 13.32 -8.73
N LEU A 32 -10.49 12.21 -8.92
CA LEU A 32 -10.99 11.36 -7.85
C LEU A 32 -9.89 10.46 -7.27
N LEU A 33 -8.83 10.22 -8.02
CA LEU A 33 -7.74 9.32 -7.68
C LEU A 33 -6.47 10.09 -7.32
N PRO A 34 -5.59 9.49 -6.51
CA PRO A 34 -4.29 10.09 -6.23
C PRO A 34 -3.40 10.04 -7.47
N GLU A 35 -2.56 11.05 -7.64
CA GLU A 35 -1.54 11.07 -8.68
C GLU A 35 -0.55 9.90 -8.49
N TYR A 36 -0.27 9.21 -9.60
CA TYR A 36 0.73 8.16 -9.66
C TYR A 36 2.12 8.74 -9.98
N SER A 37 3.10 8.56 -9.08
CA SER A 37 4.40 9.25 -9.19
C SER A 37 5.65 8.37 -9.07
N GLU A 38 5.49 7.12 -8.64
CA GLU A 38 6.61 6.20 -8.34
C GLU A 38 7.65 6.72 -7.33
N SER A 39 7.29 7.67 -6.47
CA SER A 39 8.22 8.36 -5.56
C SER A 39 8.11 7.92 -4.09
N GLY A 40 7.19 7.01 -3.79
CA GLY A 40 6.90 6.52 -2.45
C GLY A 40 6.01 7.50 -1.67
N ARG A 41 4.92 7.97 -2.28
CA ARG A 41 3.98 8.92 -1.66
C ARG A 41 3.10 8.32 -0.57
N ASN A 42 3.22 7.01 -0.36
CA ASN A 42 2.44 6.23 0.58
C ASN A 42 0.93 6.35 0.31
N ILE A 43 0.56 6.17 -0.96
CA ILE A 43 -0.83 6.35 -1.41
C ILE A 43 -1.23 5.28 -2.43
N ALA A 44 -2.50 4.88 -2.39
CA ALA A 44 -3.17 4.07 -3.40
C ALA A 44 -4.58 4.57 -3.61
N GLY A 45 -5.14 4.30 -4.79
CA GLY A 45 -6.53 4.58 -5.08
C GLY A 45 -7.03 3.78 -6.25
N ALA A 46 -8.35 3.61 -6.31
CA ALA A 46 -9.06 2.93 -7.38
C ALA A 46 -10.51 3.42 -7.45
N LEU A 47 -11.19 3.09 -8.55
CA LEU A 47 -12.63 3.20 -8.65
C LEU A 47 -13.24 1.83 -8.39
N LEU A 48 -14.07 1.72 -7.36
CA LEU A 48 -14.86 0.53 -7.08
C LEU A 48 -16.32 0.84 -7.43
N ASN A 49 -16.84 0.25 -8.50
CA ASN A 49 -18.15 0.59 -9.06
C ASN A 49 -18.34 2.12 -9.18
N ASP A 50 -17.36 2.80 -9.79
CA ASP A 50 -17.27 4.26 -9.96
C ASP A 50 -17.16 5.10 -8.67
N THR A 51 -17.09 4.44 -7.51
CA THR A 51 -16.87 5.08 -6.21
C THR A 51 -15.37 5.12 -5.91
N ALA A 52 -14.85 6.31 -5.60
CA ALA A 52 -13.43 6.46 -5.28
C ALA A 52 -13.09 5.81 -3.93
N TRP A 53 -12.15 4.88 -3.99
CA TRP A 53 -11.52 4.24 -2.85
C TRP A 53 -10.07 4.70 -2.75
N ARG A 54 -9.58 4.99 -1.54
CA ARG A 54 -8.23 5.50 -1.30
C ARG A 54 -7.60 4.84 -0.08
N CYS A 55 -6.31 4.55 -0.18
CA CYS A 55 -5.47 4.13 0.92
C CYS A 55 -4.31 5.11 1.05
N GLU A 56 -4.10 5.67 2.24
CA GLU A 56 -3.07 6.69 2.50
C GLU A 56 -2.28 6.29 3.75
N MET A 57 -0.96 6.09 3.74
CA MET A 57 -0.25 5.88 5.02
C MET A 57 -0.02 7.22 5.70
N TYR A 58 -0.71 7.48 6.81
CA TYR A 58 -0.34 8.58 7.70
C TYR A 58 0.79 8.13 8.62
N PRO A 59 1.83 8.96 8.84
CA PRO A 59 2.78 8.74 9.92
C PRO A 59 2.04 8.96 11.25
N CYS A 60 1.35 7.93 11.72
CA CYS A 60 0.72 7.90 13.03
C CYS A 60 1.31 6.76 13.83
N PHE A 61 2.09 7.09 14.85
CA PHE A 61 2.79 6.15 15.73
C PHE A 61 1.88 5.27 16.59
N ALA A 62 0.56 5.47 16.55
CA ALA A 62 -0.42 4.73 17.35
C ALA A 62 -1.71 4.34 16.60
N CYS A 63 -1.78 4.55 15.27
CA CYS A 63 -2.97 4.24 14.49
C CYS A 63 -2.85 2.89 13.78
N VAL A 64 -4.00 2.24 13.61
CA VAL A 64 -4.21 0.90 13.04
C VAL A 64 -3.17 0.54 11.95
N PRO A 65 -2.34 -0.52 12.11
CA PRO A 65 -1.00 -0.49 11.50
C PRO A 65 -0.85 -0.84 10.01
N TRP A 66 -1.90 -1.20 9.27
CA TRP A 66 -1.71 -1.98 8.04
C TRP A 66 -2.52 -1.44 6.85
N ARG A 67 -2.18 -0.23 6.39
CA ARG A 67 -2.81 0.37 5.19
C ARG A 67 -2.26 -0.19 3.88
N PHE A 68 -0.98 -0.55 3.86
CA PHE A 68 -0.39 -1.39 2.82
C PHE A 68 0.47 -2.44 3.50
N TYR A 69 0.42 -3.69 3.05
CA TYR A 69 1.21 -4.78 3.59
C TYR A 69 1.60 -5.78 2.51
N ILE A 70 2.83 -6.28 2.56
CA ILE A 70 3.29 -7.41 1.78
C ILE A 70 3.63 -8.53 2.76
N SER A 71 2.98 -9.67 2.64
CA SER A 71 3.26 -10.87 3.43
C SER A 71 3.72 -12.00 2.53
N SER A 72 4.86 -12.62 2.80
CA SER A 72 5.34 -13.80 2.06
C SER A 72 5.66 -14.93 3.03
N SER A 73 5.29 -16.16 2.63
CA SER A 73 5.80 -17.38 3.26
C SER A 73 7.14 -17.81 2.64
N LEU A 74 8.11 -18.23 3.44
CA LEU A 74 9.37 -18.82 2.98
C LEU A 74 9.18 -20.25 2.45
N SER A 75 8.08 -20.93 2.77
CA SER A 75 7.68 -22.17 2.08
C SER A 75 7.37 -21.93 0.60
N GLY A 76 7.11 -20.68 0.21
CA GLY A 76 6.79 -20.29 -1.16
C GLY A 76 5.33 -20.51 -1.55
N ASP A 77 4.44 -20.78 -0.59
CA ASP A 77 3.03 -21.06 -0.87
C ASP A 77 2.36 -19.85 -1.54
N SER A 78 2.47 -18.66 -0.94
CA SER A 78 1.99 -17.42 -1.56
C SER A 78 2.63 -16.17 -0.98
N THR A 79 2.60 -15.11 -1.78
CA THR A 79 2.78 -13.73 -1.32
C THR A 79 1.45 -12.98 -1.44
N THR A 80 1.06 -12.26 -0.39
CA THR A 80 -0.14 -11.42 -0.37
C THR A 80 0.24 -9.95 -0.34
N PHE A 81 -0.30 -9.16 -1.26
CA PHE A 81 -0.32 -7.70 -1.20
C PHE A 81 -1.68 -7.27 -0.67
N MET A 82 -1.70 -6.63 0.49
CA MET A 82 -2.91 -6.13 1.12
C MET A 82 -2.92 -4.60 1.06
N PHE A 83 -4.02 -4.04 0.62
CA PHE A 83 -4.28 -2.61 0.67
C PHE A 83 -5.54 -2.37 1.49
N ASN A 84 -5.45 -1.62 2.58
CA ASN A 84 -6.57 -1.26 3.44
C ASN A 84 -6.83 0.24 3.32
N GLY A 85 -7.98 0.59 2.75
CA GLY A 85 -8.36 1.96 2.42
C GLY A 85 -9.78 2.28 2.82
N LEU A 86 -10.24 3.46 2.43
CA LEU A 86 -11.53 4.02 2.78
C LEU A 86 -12.14 4.69 1.55
N TYR A 87 -13.46 4.81 1.55
CA TYR A 87 -14.19 5.53 0.51
C TYR A 87 -14.22 7.02 0.83
N THR A 88 -14.15 7.86 -0.21
CA THR A 88 -14.26 9.31 -0.01
C THR A 88 -15.71 9.73 0.26
N SER A 89 -15.90 10.76 1.09
CA SER A 89 -17.22 11.29 1.43
C SER A 89 -18.02 11.89 0.26
N ASN A 90 -17.42 12.02 -0.94
CA ASN A 90 -18.06 12.63 -2.12
C ASN A 90 -18.49 11.61 -3.19
N SER A 91 -18.31 10.31 -2.95
CA SER A 91 -18.66 9.23 -3.88
C SER A 91 -20.03 8.58 -3.59
N ILE A 92 -20.90 9.27 -2.84
CA ILE A 92 -22.16 8.76 -2.27
C ILE A 92 -23.32 8.78 -3.29
N LYS A 93 -23.15 8.18 -4.48
CA LYS A 93 -24.33 7.64 -5.18
C LYS A 93 -24.64 6.22 -4.75
N PHE A 94 -23.68 5.53 -4.14
CA PHE A 94 -23.88 4.25 -3.51
C PHE A 94 -23.07 4.23 -2.21
N ILE A 95 -23.73 3.96 -1.09
CA ILE A 95 -23.47 2.84 -0.17
C ILE A 95 -24.13 3.15 1.17
N ASP A 96 -24.91 2.18 1.63
CA ASP A 96 -25.31 1.93 3.02
C ASP A 96 -24.25 2.44 4.00
N THR A 97 -24.59 3.49 4.74
CA THR A 97 -23.68 4.28 5.60
C THR A 97 -23.16 3.52 6.82
N SER A 98 -23.47 2.22 6.96
CA SER A 98 -22.88 1.39 7.99
C SER A 98 -21.42 1.04 7.62
N PHE A 99 -20.47 1.71 8.27
CA PHE A 99 -19.01 1.47 8.16
C PHE A 99 -18.62 -0.03 8.23
N TYR A 100 -19.44 -0.84 8.89
CA TYR A 100 -19.25 -2.29 9.06
C TYR A 100 -19.58 -3.14 7.83
N ASN A 101 -20.27 -2.60 6.82
CA ASN A 101 -20.74 -3.37 5.67
C ASN A 101 -19.99 -3.12 4.36
N ILE A 102 -19.06 -2.18 4.35
CA ILE A 102 -18.35 -1.80 3.13
C ILE A 102 -16.98 -2.49 3.08
N PRO A 103 -16.63 -3.20 2.00
CA PRO A 103 -15.29 -3.77 1.86
C PRO A 103 -14.25 -2.65 1.80
N THR A 104 -13.31 -2.62 2.75
CA THR A 104 -12.29 -1.57 2.84
C THR A 104 -10.93 -2.05 2.35
N ALA A 105 -10.71 -3.36 2.31
CA ALA A 105 -9.43 -3.95 1.98
C ALA A 105 -9.44 -4.77 0.70
N PHE A 106 -8.41 -4.60 -0.11
CA PHE A 106 -8.12 -5.37 -1.31
C PHE A 106 -6.91 -6.25 -1.04
N ASN A 107 -7.02 -7.55 -1.33
CA ASN A 107 -5.95 -8.51 -1.13
C ASN A 107 -5.61 -9.12 -2.49
N PHE A 108 -4.33 -9.21 -2.83
CA PHE A 108 -3.82 -9.87 -4.01
C PHE A 108 -2.93 -11.02 -3.57
N VAL A 109 -3.39 -12.24 -3.76
CA VAL A 109 -2.67 -13.46 -3.38
C VAL A 109 -2.01 -14.03 -4.63
N ILE A 110 -0.68 -14.06 -4.62
CA ILE A 110 0.15 -14.57 -5.72
C ILE A 110 0.82 -15.86 -5.27
N LYS A 111 0.35 -17.01 -5.77
CA LYS A 111 0.92 -18.32 -5.43
C LYS A 111 2.30 -18.52 -6.05
N GLY A 112 3.20 -19.16 -5.33
CA GLY A 112 4.56 -19.43 -5.80
C GLY A 112 5.48 -18.20 -5.86
N LEU A 113 4.97 -17.00 -5.58
CA LEU A 113 5.81 -15.82 -5.40
C LEU A 113 6.45 -15.87 -4.01
N LYS A 114 7.78 -15.81 -3.98
CA LYS A 114 8.58 -15.88 -2.77
C LYS A 114 9.41 -14.61 -2.59
N ILE A 115 9.22 -13.93 -1.45
CA ILE A 115 10.05 -12.82 -0.99
C ILE A 115 10.91 -13.33 0.17
N GLU A 116 12.13 -13.75 -0.15
CA GLU A 116 13.04 -14.41 0.82
C GLU A 116 13.70 -13.41 1.78
N ASN A 117 13.85 -12.18 1.31
CA ASN A 117 14.44 -11.06 2.03
C ASN A 117 13.94 -9.76 1.39
N GLN A 118 14.21 -8.63 2.04
CA GLN A 118 13.81 -7.31 1.55
C GLN A 118 14.35 -6.98 0.15
N ASP A 119 15.57 -7.42 -0.21
CA ASP A 119 16.13 -7.20 -1.56
C ASP A 119 15.39 -8.01 -2.64
N SER A 120 14.68 -9.08 -2.27
CA SER A 120 13.85 -9.84 -3.20
C SER A 120 12.68 -9.02 -3.75
N LEU A 121 12.31 -7.90 -3.11
CA LEU A 121 11.36 -6.95 -3.68
C LEU A 121 11.83 -6.40 -5.04
N LEU A 122 13.14 -6.24 -5.26
CA LEU A 122 13.67 -5.74 -6.54
C LEU A 122 13.34 -6.67 -7.72
N LYS A 123 13.12 -7.97 -7.45
CA LYS A 123 12.70 -8.95 -8.47
C LYS A 123 11.27 -8.71 -8.96
N LEU A 124 10.49 -7.90 -8.25
CA LEU A 124 9.14 -7.50 -8.67
C LEU A 124 9.13 -6.36 -9.70
N ASN A 125 10.28 -5.72 -9.96
CA ASN A 125 10.36 -4.61 -10.91
C ASN A 125 9.86 -5.03 -12.31
N ASN A 126 8.96 -4.25 -12.91
CA ASN A 126 8.30 -4.56 -14.19
C ASN A 126 7.62 -5.94 -14.26
N ARG A 127 7.09 -6.45 -13.14
CA ARG A 127 6.36 -7.73 -13.11
C ARG A 127 4.86 -7.50 -13.23
N SER A 128 4.22 -8.28 -14.10
CA SER A 128 2.77 -8.36 -14.20
C SER A 128 2.31 -9.73 -13.72
N PHE A 129 1.26 -9.75 -12.92
CA PHE A 129 0.58 -10.95 -12.45
C PHE A 129 -0.85 -10.95 -12.98
N GLN A 130 -1.18 -12.01 -13.72
CA GLN A 130 -2.55 -12.30 -14.13
C GLN A 130 -3.19 -13.12 -13.01
N LEU A 131 -4.38 -12.71 -12.59
CA LEU A 131 -5.14 -13.37 -11.54
C LEU A 131 -6.24 -14.20 -12.19
N ASP A 132 -6.11 -15.52 -12.06
CA ASP A 132 -6.90 -16.56 -12.73
C ASP A 132 -7.81 -17.33 -11.75
N ILE A 133 -7.87 -16.90 -10.48
CA ILE A 133 -8.57 -17.55 -9.36
C ILE A 133 -7.88 -18.84 -8.88
N SER A 134 -7.37 -19.68 -9.77
CA SER A 134 -6.74 -20.97 -9.44
C SER A 134 -5.35 -20.86 -8.81
N ASN A 135 -4.51 -19.99 -9.37
CA ASN A 135 -3.13 -19.80 -8.94
C ASN A 135 -2.98 -18.47 -8.22
N SER A 136 -3.50 -17.40 -8.79
CA SER A 136 -3.45 -16.08 -8.18
C SER A 136 -4.82 -15.44 -8.22
N TYR A 137 -5.20 -14.72 -7.18
CA TYR A 137 -6.52 -14.14 -7.07
C TYR A 137 -6.49 -12.83 -6.33
N CYS A 138 -7.47 -11.97 -6.61
CA CYS A 138 -7.81 -10.87 -5.72
C CYS A 138 -8.94 -11.29 -4.78
N SER A 139 -9.06 -10.64 -3.63
CA SER A 139 -10.28 -10.65 -2.85
C SER A 139 -10.52 -9.31 -2.19
N ILE A 140 -11.76 -9.08 -1.80
CA ILE A 140 -12.15 -7.93 -0.99
C ILE A 140 -12.55 -8.41 0.39
N SER A 141 -12.21 -7.64 1.41
CA SER A 141 -12.60 -7.92 2.79
C SER A 141 -13.12 -6.66 3.48
N LYS A 142 -14.09 -6.86 4.37
CA LYS A 142 -14.51 -5.85 5.34
C LYS A 142 -13.41 -5.64 6.38
N PHE A 143 -13.48 -4.53 7.11
CA PHE A 143 -12.47 -4.16 8.12
C PHE A 143 -12.20 -5.27 9.16
N TYR A 144 -13.19 -6.15 9.41
CA TYR A 144 -13.05 -7.35 10.23
C TYR A 144 -14.29 -8.27 10.08
N PRO A 145 -14.17 -9.61 10.05
CA PRO A 145 -12.96 -10.41 9.83
C PRO A 145 -12.51 -10.41 8.36
N PHE A 146 -11.22 -10.64 8.12
CA PHE A 146 -10.64 -10.78 6.78
C PHE A 146 -11.05 -12.11 6.12
N ASN A 147 -12.32 -12.25 5.72
CA ASN A 147 -12.73 -13.39 4.91
C ASN A 147 -12.25 -13.20 3.47
N LEU A 148 -11.43 -14.15 2.99
CA LEU A 148 -10.87 -14.17 1.64
C LEU A 148 -11.73 -14.99 0.65
N ASP A 149 -12.98 -15.30 1.02
CA ASP A 149 -13.85 -16.22 0.28
C ASP A 149 -14.32 -15.66 -1.07
N ASN A 150 -14.23 -14.34 -1.25
CA ASN A 150 -14.68 -13.63 -2.45
C ASN A 150 -13.51 -13.49 -3.43
N LYS A 151 -13.09 -14.61 -4.01
CA LYS A 151 -11.98 -14.63 -4.98
C LYS A 151 -12.42 -14.11 -6.34
N GLY A 152 -11.53 -13.34 -6.97
CA GLY A 152 -11.79 -12.72 -8.26
C GLY A 152 -10.59 -12.75 -9.20
N PRO A 153 -10.84 -12.69 -10.53
CA PRO A 153 -9.79 -12.51 -11.52
C PRO A 153 -9.44 -11.02 -11.68
N GLY A 154 -8.30 -10.76 -12.32
CA GLY A 154 -7.79 -9.41 -12.49
C GLY A 154 -6.31 -9.36 -12.82
N THR A 155 -5.70 -8.22 -12.53
CA THR A 155 -4.30 -7.92 -12.81
C THR A 155 -3.69 -7.14 -11.66
N LEU A 156 -2.44 -7.48 -11.34
CA LEU A 156 -1.55 -6.68 -10.51
C LEU A 156 -0.26 -6.45 -11.30
N ILE A 157 0.05 -5.20 -11.58
CA ILE A 157 1.25 -4.79 -12.30
C ILE A 157 2.12 -4.03 -11.32
N ILE A 158 3.30 -4.55 -11.03
CA ILE A 158 4.35 -3.84 -10.32
C ILE A 158 5.22 -3.16 -11.37
N ASN A 159 4.97 -1.88 -11.60
CA ASN A 159 5.74 -1.10 -12.58
C ASN A 159 7.17 -0.90 -12.06
N LYS A 160 7.31 -0.45 -10.81
CA LYS A 160 8.62 -0.08 -10.29
C LYS A 160 8.84 -0.55 -8.87
N VAL A 161 10.03 -1.11 -8.64
CA VAL A 161 10.60 -1.26 -7.31
C VAL A 161 11.95 -0.57 -7.23
N GLN A 162 12.10 0.33 -6.26
CA GLN A 162 13.34 1.06 -6.03
C GLN A 162 13.80 0.91 -4.60
N LYS A 163 15.08 0.60 -4.40
CA LYS A 163 15.73 0.70 -3.10
C LYS A 163 16.16 2.15 -2.88
N GLY A 164 15.74 2.74 -1.78
CA GLY A 164 16.17 4.07 -1.36
C GLY A 164 17.55 4.06 -0.72
N ASN A 165 18.14 5.25 -0.56
CA ASN A 165 19.44 5.43 0.09
C ASN A 165 19.34 5.44 1.63
N TRP A 166 18.16 5.17 2.18
CA TRP A 166 17.93 5.20 3.62
C TRP A 166 17.94 3.79 4.19
N GLU A 167 18.72 3.62 5.24
CA GLU A 167 18.96 2.38 5.96
C GLU A 167 18.83 2.65 7.45
N PHE A 168 18.23 1.70 8.18
CA PHE A 168 18.24 1.62 9.63
C PHE A 168 18.94 0.35 10.07
N GLY A 169 19.47 0.36 11.30
CA GLY A 169 20.14 -0.78 11.89
C GLY A 169 21.61 -0.90 11.48
N ASP A 170 22.34 -1.78 12.17
CA ASP A 170 23.79 -1.97 11.98
C ASP A 170 24.13 -3.33 11.35
N GLY A 171 23.15 -4.24 11.23
CA GLY A 171 23.32 -5.59 10.68
C GLY A 171 23.68 -6.63 11.72
N SER A 172 23.75 -6.29 13.01
CA SER A 172 23.91 -7.25 14.09
C SER A 172 22.64 -8.11 14.27
N PRO A 173 22.73 -9.29 14.93
CA PRO A 173 21.61 -10.22 15.06
C PRO A 173 20.33 -9.61 15.66
N ASN A 174 20.47 -8.61 16.55
CA ASN A 174 19.35 -7.94 17.21
C ASN A 174 18.98 -6.59 16.55
N ASN A 175 19.73 -6.15 15.54
CA ASN A 175 19.55 -4.87 14.86
C ASN A 175 19.83 -5.00 13.35
N PRO A 176 19.02 -5.82 12.63
CA PRO A 176 19.24 -6.08 11.21
C PRO A 176 19.11 -4.79 10.39
N LYS A 177 19.81 -4.74 9.26
CA LYS A 177 19.66 -3.63 8.32
C LYS A 177 18.26 -3.63 7.72
N ILE A 178 17.55 -2.51 7.80
CA ILE A 178 16.23 -2.28 7.21
C ILE A 178 16.39 -1.20 6.14
N TYR A 179 16.04 -1.50 4.90
CA TYR A 179 16.08 -0.51 3.83
C TYR A 179 14.68 0.00 3.49
N ARG A 180 14.60 1.26 3.06
CA ARG A 180 13.42 1.80 2.39
C ARG A 180 13.33 1.25 0.98
N PHE A 181 12.20 0.65 0.63
CA PHE A 181 11.83 0.39 -0.76
C PHE A 181 10.66 1.27 -1.17
N VAL A 182 10.56 1.61 -2.45
CA VAL A 182 9.35 2.12 -3.09
C VAL A 182 8.82 1.02 -3.99
N VAL A 183 7.59 0.59 -3.78
CA VAL A 183 6.87 -0.35 -4.64
C VAL A 183 5.66 0.38 -5.21
N SER A 184 5.61 0.49 -6.53
CA SER A 184 4.56 1.23 -7.21
C SER A 184 4.03 0.47 -8.42
N GLY A 185 2.76 0.68 -8.73
CA GLY A 185 2.15 0.00 -9.84
C GLY A 185 0.66 0.24 -9.99
N HIS A 186 0.02 -0.66 -10.73
CA HIS A 186 -1.38 -0.59 -11.10
C HIS A 186 -2.09 -1.91 -10.80
N PHE A 187 -3.40 -1.85 -10.65
CA PHE A 187 -4.24 -3.03 -10.51
C PHE A 187 -5.65 -2.79 -11.05
N ALA A 188 -6.29 -3.87 -11.47
CA ALA A 188 -7.70 -3.88 -11.82
C ALA A 188 -8.24 -5.29 -11.62
N PHE A 189 -9.44 -5.44 -11.08
CA PHE A 189 -10.00 -6.76 -10.82
C PHE A 189 -11.51 -6.73 -10.68
N LYS A 190 -12.12 -7.91 -10.75
CA LYS A 190 -13.55 -8.11 -10.46
C LYS A 190 -13.70 -9.20 -9.43
N THR A 191 -14.61 -9.04 -8.48
CA THR A 191 -14.97 -10.13 -7.56
C THR A 191 -16.43 -10.08 -7.19
N THR A 192 -16.98 -11.23 -6.80
CA THR A 192 -18.36 -11.36 -6.34
C THR A 192 -18.34 -11.76 -4.87
N ALA A 193 -18.94 -10.92 -4.03
CA ALA A 193 -19.25 -11.25 -2.64
C ALA A 193 -20.78 -11.29 -2.47
N ASP A 194 -21.35 -10.32 -1.74
CA ASP A 194 -22.80 -10.06 -1.72
C ASP A 194 -23.32 -9.45 -3.03
N ARG A 195 -22.42 -8.82 -3.81
CA ARG A 195 -22.68 -8.22 -5.12
C ARG A 195 -21.42 -8.26 -5.96
N LEU A 196 -21.55 -7.85 -7.21
CA LEU A 196 -20.41 -7.62 -8.09
C LEU A 196 -19.64 -6.36 -7.67
N TYR A 197 -18.34 -6.51 -7.51
CA TYR A 197 -17.40 -5.42 -7.31
C TYR A 197 -16.47 -5.36 -8.51
N ASP A 198 -16.52 -4.25 -9.23
CA ASP A 198 -15.64 -3.94 -10.36
C ASP A 198 -14.66 -2.85 -9.92
N VAL A 199 -13.38 -3.22 -9.82
CA VAL A 199 -12.30 -2.33 -9.40
C VAL A 199 -11.45 -1.97 -10.61
N ARG A 200 -11.48 -0.69 -10.97
CA ARG A 200 -10.80 -0.12 -12.14
C ARG A 200 -9.83 0.98 -11.75
N ASP A 201 -8.89 1.27 -12.65
CA ASP A 201 -7.93 2.37 -12.56
C ASP A 201 -7.09 2.39 -11.27
N GLY A 202 -6.90 1.20 -10.69
CA GLY A 202 -6.15 1.01 -9.46
C GLY A 202 -4.70 1.38 -9.66
N ARG A 203 -4.17 2.17 -8.72
CA ARG A 203 -2.78 2.64 -8.70
C ARG A 203 -2.28 2.71 -7.27
N PHE A 204 -0.99 2.52 -7.10
CA PHE A 204 -0.35 2.62 -5.79
C PHE A 204 1.11 3.06 -5.91
N ASP A 205 1.56 3.77 -4.90
CA ASP A 205 2.90 4.31 -4.76
C ASP A 205 3.28 4.28 -3.28
N MET A 206 3.84 3.15 -2.84
CA MET A 206 3.99 2.79 -1.43
C MET A 206 5.45 2.63 -1.05
N GLU A 207 5.83 3.13 0.12
CA GLU A 207 7.07 2.76 0.76
C GLU A 207 6.92 1.41 1.46
N VAL A 208 7.98 0.62 1.47
CA VAL A 208 8.03 -0.70 2.09
C VAL A 208 9.28 -0.85 2.94
N TYR A 209 9.10 -1.32 4.17
CA TYR A 209 10.13 -1.55 5.16
C TYR A 209 9.92 -2.91 5.83
N LEU A 210 11.02 -3.66 6.00
CA LEU A 210 11.00 -4.91 6.75
C LEU A 210 10.44 -4.70 8.16
N ASN A 211 9.61 -5.63 8.63
CA ASN A 211 8.96 -5.64 9.95
C ASN A 211 8.00 -4.46 10.24
N THR A 212 7.79 -3.56 9.28
CA THR A 212 6.74 -2.53 9.36
C THR A 212 5.57 -2.93 8.47
N ASN A 213 5.84 -3.05 7.16
CA ASN A 213 4.84 -3.41 6.18
C ASN A 213 5.32 -4.46 5.15
N LEU A 214 6.46 -5.09 5.42
CA LEU A 214 6.91 -6.32 4.80
C LEU A 214 7.07 -7.39 5.88
N GLY A 215 6.25 -8.44 5.81
CA GLY A 215 6.36 -9.66 6.60
C GLY A 215 6.93 -10.80 5.77
N ILE A 216 7.90 -11.50 6.35
CA ILE A 216 8.49 -12.71 5.79
C ILE A 216 8.39 -13.77 6.88
N ALA A 217 7.48 -14.72 6.71
CA ALA A 217 7.25 -15.80 7.67
C ALA A 217 8.04 -17.04 7.26
N ASN A 218 8.67 -17.71 8.23
CA ASN A 218 9.39 -18.96 8.03
C ASN A 218 8.45 -20.14 7.73
#